data_AF-A0A0M2ZHM6-F1
#
_entry.id   AF-A0A0M2ZHM6-F1
#
_cell.length_a   1.000
_cell.length_b   1.000
_cell.length_c   1.000
_cell.angle_alpha   90.00
_cell.angle_beta   90.00
_cell.angle_gamma   90.00
#
_symmetry.space_group_name_H-M   'P 1'
#
loop_
_entity.id
_entity.type
_entity.pdbx_description
1 polymer ?
#
loop_
_entity_poly.entity_id
_entity_poly.type
_entity_poly.pdbx_seq_one_letter_code
_entity_poly.pdbx_strand_id
1 'polypeptide(L)'
;MAAVALGCFFAFAPMPIGGADTPGEAFCAEIQHRLDGSNGEMPFEIDEAVAWLTQRFNMSETEAVRLMDDVGETYWSGMNGRWEVRCHGQ
;
A
#
# COMPACT_ATOMS: atom_id res chain seq x y z
N MET A 1 40.22 9.23 8.14
CA MET A 1 38.82 9.70 8.02
C MET A 1 38.12 8.74 7.08
N ALA A 2 37.32 7.82 7.62
CA ALA A 2 36.60 6.82 6.83
C ALA A 2 35.14 7.25 6.75
N ALA A 3 34.67 7.52 5.53
CA ALA A 3 33.28 7.85 5.24
C ALA A 3 32.44 6.57 5.34
N VAL A 4 31.47 6.55 6.25
CA VAL A 4 30.57 5.43 6.46
C VAL A 4 29.47 5.51 5.40
N ALA A 5 29.32 4.41 4.65
CA ALA A 5 28.29 4.21 3.65
C ALA A 5 26.88 4.35 4.26
N LEU A 6 26.12 5.37 3.84
CA LEU A 6 24.69 5.45 4.06
C LEU A 6 23.98 4.54 3.04
N GLY A 7 23.92 3.25 3.33
CA GLY A 7 22.89 2.40 2.76
C GLY A 7 21.57 2.75 3.44
N CYS A 8 20.68 3.43 2.73
CA CYS A 8 19.31 3.68 3.18
C CYS A 8 18.56 2.34 3.24
N PHE A 9 18.71 1.62 4.34
CA PHE A 9 17.77 0.60 4.76
C PHE A 9 16.47 1.34 5.15
N PHE A 10 15.47 1.29 4.29
CA PHE A 10 14.09 1.61 4.66
C PHE A 10 13.63 0.52 5.64
N ALA A 11 13.95 0.70 6.92
CA ALA A 11 13.32 -0.05 7.99
C ALA A 11 11.88 0.42 8.06
N PHE A 12 10.99 -0.28 7.35
CA PHE A 12 9.55 -0.19 7.57
C PHE A 12 9.30 -0.59 9.02
N ALA A 13 9.13 0.41 9.89
CA ALA A 13 8.60 0.16 11.22
C ALA A 13 7.21 -0.46 11.03
N PRO A 14 6.93 -1.63 11.62
CA PRO A 14 5.58 -2.17 11.60
C PRO A 14 4.75 -1.22 12.45
N MET A 15 3.99 -0.32 11.80
CA MET A 15 2.93 0.36 12.51
C MET A 15 2.03 -0.72 13.11
N PRO A 16 1.60 -0.58 14.37
CA PRO A 16 0.59 -1.47 14.92
C PRO A 16 -0.65 -1.29 14.05
N ILE A 17 -0.93 -2.26 13.20
CA ILE A 17 -2.18 -2.36 12.45
C ILE A 17 -3.25 -2.58 13.52
N GLY A 18 -3.80 -1.49 14.04
CA GLY A 18 -5.02 -1.52 14.82
C GLY A 18 -6.14 -1.94 13.88
N GLY A 19 -6.53 -3.21 13.93
CA GLY A 19 -7.81 -3.71 13.41
C GLY A 19 -8.01 -3.61 11.91
N ALA A 20 -7.14 -4.21 11.10
CA ALA A 20 -7.59 -4.72 9.80
C ALA A 20 -8.05 -6.15 10.03
N ASP A 21 -9.36 -6.35 10.13
CA ASP A 21 -10.01 -7.66 10.29
C ASP A 21 -9.92 -8.49 9.00
N THR A 22 -9.63 -7.84 7.86
CA THR A 22 -9.46 -8.48 6.56
C THR A 22 -8.17 -8.08 5.84
N PRO A 23 -7.64 -8.93 4.93
CA PRO A 23 -6.50 -8.57 4.08
C PRO A 23 -6.76 -7.31 3.25
N GLY A 24 -8.04 -7.02 2.98
CA GLY A 24 -8.46 -5.86 2.25
C GLY A 24 -8.26 -4.55 2.98
N GLU A 25 -8.69 -4.46 4.22
CA GLU A 25 -8.47 -3.29 5.06
C GLU A 25 -6.98 -3.03 5.29
N ALA A 26 -6.19 -4.09 5.45
CA ALA A 26 -4.74 -3.97 5.61
C ALA A 26 -4.07 -3.43 4.34
N PHE A 27 -4.51 -3.90 3.18
CA PHE A 27 -4.03 -3.40 1.90
C PHE A 27 -4.42 -1.94 1.68
N CYS A 28 -5.69 -1.60 1.90
CA CYS A 28 -6.19 -0.23 1.85
C CYS A 28 -5.35 0.73 2.72
N ALA A 29 -5.11 0.37 3.98
CA ALA A 29 -4.33 1.20 4.90
C ALA A 29 -2.90 1.40 4.42
N GLU A 30 -2.27 0.38 3.83
CA GLU A 30 -0.95 0.48 3.21
C GLU A 30 -0.97 1.43 2.01
N ILE A 31 -1.98 1.36 1.14
CA ILE A 31 -2.13 2.30 0.01
C ILE A 31 -2.25 3.73 0.51
N GLN A 32 -3.13 3.96 1.47
CA GLN A 32 -3.36 5.28 2.05
C GLN A 32 -2.07 5.84 2.65
N HIS A 33 -1.33 5.01 3.40
CA HIS A 33 -0.05 5.40 3.97
C HIS A 33 0.97 5.80 2.90
N ARG A 34 1.06 5.04 1.81
CA ARG A 34 1.96 5.36 0.69
C ARG A 34 1.55 6.63 -0.05
N LEU A 35 0.25 6.82 -0.31
CA LEU A 35 -0.27 8.07 -0.89
C LEU A 35 0.06 9.26 0.00
N ASP A 36 -0.06 9.12 1.32
CA ASP A 36 0.27 10.23 2.23
C ASP A 36 1.78 10.48 2.29
N GLY A 37 2.61 9.44 2.18
CA GLY A 37 4.07 9.56 2.06
C GLY A 37 4.55 10.13 0.72
N SER A 38 3.80 9.91 -0.37
CA SER A 38 4.13 10.34 -1.73
C SER A 38 3.48 11.68 -2.12
N ASN A 39 2.82 12.38 -1.20
CA ASN A 39 1.93 13.52 -1.49
C ASN A 39 0.82 13.20 -2.52
N GLY A 40 0.43 11.94 -2.62
CA GLY A 40 -0.57 11.38 -3.51
C GLY A 40 -0.07 11.23 -4.94
N GLU A 41 1.22 10.96 -5.14
CA GLU A 41 1.69 10.31 -6.36
C GLU A 41 1.29 8.83 -6.36
N MET A 42 1.07 8.26 -7.56
CA MET A 42 0.61 6.89 -7.72
C MET A 42 1.54 5.93 -6.95
N PRO A 43 1.00 5.18 -5.96
CA PRO A 43 1.82 4.68 -4.86
C PRO A 43 2.57 3.36 -5.11
N PHE A 44 2.23 2.57 -6.14
CA PHE A 44 2.92 1.30 -6.46
C PHE A 44 2.47 0.72 -7.81
N GLU A 45 3.36 -0.09 -8.40
CA GLU A 45 3.05 -0.98 -9.52
C GLU A 45 2.21 -2.17 -9.02
N ILE A 46 1.33 -2.72 -9.89
CA ILE A 46 0.46 -3.85 -9.55
C ILE A 46 1.29 -5.05 -9.03
N ASP A 47 2.46 -5.28 -9.60
CA ASP A 47 3.35 -6.39 -9.22
C ASP A 47 3.86 -6.27 -7.79
N GLU A 48 4.15 -5.06 -7.31
CA GLU A 48 4.57 -4.83 -5.91
C GLU A 48 3.42 -5.07 -4.93
N ALA A 49 2.21 -4.64 -5.28
CA ALA A 49 1.01 -4.86 -4.49
C ALA A 49 0.68 -6.36 -4.38
N VAL A 50 0.76 -7.08 -5.50
CA VAL A 50 0.59 -8.54 -5.53
C VAL A 50 1.67 -9.23 -4.69
N ALA A 51 2.94 -8.82 -4.81
CA ALA A 51 4.03 -9.38 -4.00
C ALA A 51 3.81 -9.15 -2.50
N TRP A 52 3.35 -7.96 -2.10
CA TRP A 52 3.06 -7.65 -0.71
C TRP A 52 1.91 -8.51 -0.17
N LEU A 53 0.81 -8.63 -0.91
CA LEU A 53 -0.36 -9.42 -0.52
C LEU A 53 -0.04 -10.92 -0.40
N THR A 54 0.66 -11.47 -1.39
CA THR A 54 1.07 -12.88 -1.41
C THR A 54 2.05 -13.19 -0.27
N GLN A 55 3.03 -12.33 0.00
CA GLN A 55 3.98 -12.52 1.12
C GLN A 55 3.32 -12.36 2.49
N ARG A 56 2.42 -11.39 2.66
CA ARG A 56 1.84 -11.02 3.96
C ARG A 56 0.72 -11.97 4.39
N PHE A 57 -0.11 -12.39 3.43
CA PHE A 57 -1.32 -13.17 3.69
C PHE A 57 -1.27 -14.59 3.14
N ASN A 58 -0.16 -15.00 2.51
CA ASN A 58 0.02 -16.34 1.93
C ASN A 58 -1.12 -16.72 0.97
N MET A 59 -1.59 -15.74 0.19
CA MET A 59 -2.62 -15.92 -0.85
C MET A 59 -1.99 -16.10 -2.23
N SER A 60 -2.77 -16.59 -3.19
CA SER A 60 -2.32 -16.68 -4.59
C SER A 60 -2.30 -15.31 -5.27
N GLU A 61 -1.52 -15.15 -6.35
CA GLU A 61 -1.47 -13.91 -7.14
C GLU A 61 -2.87 -13.54 -7.67
N THR A 62 -3.65 -14.51 -8.13
CA THR A 62 -5.02 -14.29 -8.59
C THR A 62 -5.93 -13.77 -7.48
N GLU A 63 -5.79 -14.30 -6.25
CA GLU A 63 -6.54 -13.79 -5.10
C GLU A 63 -6.09 -12.38 -4.72
N ALA A 64 -4.79 -12.09 -4.79
CA ALA A 64 -4.26 -10.76 -4.54
C ALA A 64 -4.80 -9.73 -5.54
N VAL A 65 -4.78 -10.03 -6.84
CA VAL A 65 -5.32 -9.14 -7.88
C VAL A 65 -6.83 -8.92 -7.70
N ARG A 66 -7.59 -9.97 -7.41
CA ARG A 66 -9.03 -9.84 -7.12
C ARG A 66 -9.29 -9.00 -5.89
N LEU A 67 -8.48 -9.17 -4.86
CA LEU A 67 -8.57 -8.39 -3.64
C LEU A 67 -8.23 -6.92 -3.91
N MET A 68 -7.21 -6.62 -4.72
CA MET A 68 -6.91 -5.24 -5.13
C MET A 68 -8.08 -4.56 -5.84
N ASP A 69 -8.79 -5.28 -6.71
CA ASP A 69 -9.98 -4.80 -7.42
C ASP A 69 -11.18 -4.58 -6.48
N ASP A 70 -11.31 -5.43 -5.45
CA ASP A 70 -12.44 -5.42 -4.50
C ASP A 70 -12.25 -4.42 -3.34
N VAL A 71 -11.00 -4.19 -2.92
CA VAL A 71 -10.64 -3.40 -1.73
C VAL A 71 -10.86 -1.93 -1.89
N GLY A 72 -10.67 -1.41 -3.10
CA GLY A 72 -10.86 0.01 -3.32
C GLY A 72 -10.38 0.51 -4.66
N GLU A 73 -10.97 1.63 -5.06
CA GLU A 73 -10.61 2.31 -6.29
C GLU A 73 -9.59 3.41 -6.00
N THR A 74 -8.41 3.32 -6.62
CA THR A 74 -7.49 4.45 -6.74
C THR A 74 -7.93 5.35 -7.89
N TYR A 75 -8.17 6.63 -7.60
CA TYR A 75 -8.60 7.61 -8.59
C TYR A 75 -7.82 8.91 -8.46
N TRP A 76 -7.72 9.67 -9.55
CA TRP A 76 -7.13 10.99 -9.54
C TRP A 76 -8.14 12.04 -9.06
N SER A 77 -7.86 12.68 -7.94
CA SER A 77 -8.67 13.78 -7.42
C SER A 77 -8.24 15.10 -8.06
N GLY A 78 -9.01 15.57 -9.05
CA GLY A 78 -8.76 16.86 -9.69
C GLY A 78 -8.89 18.05 -8.74
N MET A 79 -9.61 17.89 -7.62
CA MET A 79 -9.82 18.93 -6.61
C MET A 79 -8.59 19.10 -5.72
N ASN A 80 -7.92 17.99 -5.38
CA ASN A 80 -6.72 17.97 -4.54
C ASN A 80 -5.42 17.86 -5.35
N GLY A 81 -5.51 17.67 -6.67
CA GLY A 81 -4.36 17.51 -7.56
C GLY A 81 -3.49 16.31 -7.20
N ARG A 82 -4.08 15.24 -6.66
CA ARG A 82 -3.38 14.06 -6.16
C ARG A 82 -4.20 12.79 -6.35
N TRP A 83 -3.54 11.63 -6.37
CA TRP A 83 -4.18 10.32 -6.29
C TRP A 83 -4.77 10.12 -4.89
N GLU A 84 -5.96 9.55 -4.85
CA GLU A 84 -6.67 9.16 -3.65
C GLU A 84 -7.12 7.70 -3.79
N VAL A 85 -7.29 7.01 -2.66
CA VAL A 85 -7.87 5.67 -2.63
C VAL A 85 -9.20 5.73 -1.90
N ARG A 86 -10.21 5.10 -2.48
CA ARG A 86 -11.49 4.87 -1.81
C ARG A 86 -11.60 3.40 -1.47
N CYS A 87 -11.47 3.08 -0.19
CA CYS A 87 -11.60 1.69 0.24
C CYS A 87 -13.06 1.32 0.49
N HIS A 88 -13.44 0.14 0.00
CA HIS A 88 -14.78 -0.39 0.12
C HIS A 88 -14.90 -1.05 1.50
N GLY A 89 -15.91 -0.69 2.29
CA GLY A 89 -16.15 -1.25 3.63
C GLY A 89 -15.80 -0.34 4.82
N GLN A 90 -15.35 0.90 4.58
CA GLN A 90 -15.25 1.94 5.63
C GLN A 90 -16.59 2.66 5.88
#